data_AF-A0A931KYY2-F1
#
_entry.id   AF-A0A931KYY2-F1
#
_cell.length_a   1.000
_cell.length_b   1.000
_cell.length_c   1.000
_cell.angle_alpha   90.00
_cell.angle_beta   90.00
_cell.angle_gamma   90.00
#
_symmetry.space_group_name_H-M   'P 1'
#
loop_
_entity.id
_entity.type
_entity.pdbx_description
1 polymer ?
#
loop_
_entity_poly.entity_id
_entity_poly.type
_entity_poly.pdbx_seq_one_letter_code
_entity_poly.pdbx_strand_id
1 'polypeptide(L)'
;MKKMIGILGVMAGAMLAGQALAQDFGRLPASYQQSTESYVKSRMAGADVASVECTGHPYRVYLDVRGREDVPAWAVKVNVEARAYQRTSREKLTVFFVNGRPVAIGDDRGVSYRKA
;
A
#
# COMPACT_ATOMS: atom_id res chain seq x y z
N MET A 1 -64.57 17.80 -7.03
CA MET A 1 -63.90 18.60 -8.08
C MET A 1 -63.35 19.89 -7.47
N LYS A 2 -62.03 20.00 -7.26
CA LYS A 2 -61.25 21.24 -7.37
C LYS A 2 -59.75 20.92 -7.36
N LYS A 3 -58.98 21.77 -8.04
CA LYS A 3 -57.69 21.54 -8.68
C LYS A 3 -56.51 21.87 -7.74
N MET A 4 -55.48 21.02 -7.78
CA MET A 4 -54.09 21.30 -8.19
C MET A 4 -53.22 22.31 -7.41
N ILE A 5 -51.94 21.92 -7.29
CA ILE A 5 -50.68 22.68 -7.18
C ILE A 5 -50.05 22.84 -5.77
N GLY A 6 -48.89 22.17 -5.63
CA GLY A 6 -47.65 22.82 -5.20
C GLY A 6 -47.07 22.38 -3.86
N ILE A 7 -45.89 21.75 -3.89
CA ILE A 7 -44.59 22.39 -3.57
C ILE A 7 -43.50 21.31 -3.62
N LEU A 8 -42.50 21.55 -4.47
CA LEU A 8 -41.18 20.94 -4.44
C LEU A 8 -40.58 21.11 -3.04
N GLY A 9 -40.38 20.01 -2.32
CA GLY A 9 -39.52 19.98 -1.13
C GLY A 9 -38.12 19.50 -1.52
N VAL A 10 -37.26 20.42 -1.97
CA VAL A 10 -35.82 20.18 -2.02
C VAL A 10 -35.32 20.14 -0.58
N MET A 11 -35.17 18.94 -0.01
CA MET A 11 -34.37 18.78 1.20
C MET A 11 -32.90 18.75 0.80
N ALA A 12 -32.34 19.96 0.65
CA ALA A 12 -30.92 20.19 0.79
C ALA A 12 -30.52 19.84 2.22
N GLY A 13 -29.52 18.99 2.41
CA GLY A 13 -28.94 18.75 3.74
C GLY A 13 -28.48 17.32 4.00
N ALA A 14 -27.53 16.82 3.20
CA ALA A 14 -26.57 15.87 3.74
C ALA A 14 -25.21 16.57 3.70
N MET A 15 -24.81 17.06 4.87
CA MET A 15 -23.48 17.56 5.15
C MET A 15 -22.45 16.45 4.85
N LEU A 16 -21.95 16.39 3.61
CA LEU A 16 -20.62 15.84 3.38
C LEU A 16 -19.65 16.99 3.60
N ALA A 17 -19.52 17.37 4.88
CA ALA A 17 -18.28 17.94 5.37
C ALA A 17 -17.22 16.87 5.09
N GLY A 18 -16.62 16.96 3.91
CA GLY A 18 -15.40 16.25 3.57
C GLY A 18 -14.35 16.73 4.55
N GLN A 19 -14.33 16.10 5.72
CA GLN A 19 -13.17 16.13 6.58
C GLN A 19 -12.09 15.47 5.75
N ALA A 20 -11.29 16.31 5.08
CA ALA A 20 -9.92 15.99 4.78
C ALA A 20 -9.23 15.81 6.14
N LEU A 21 -9.51 14.68 6.79
CA LEU A 21 -8.62 14.13 7.80
C LEU A 21 -7.28 14.10 7.08
N ALA A 22 -6.30 14.84 7.58
CA ALA A 22 -4.92 14.63 7.18
C ALA A 22 -4.61 13.17 7.51
N GLN A 23 -4.81 12.28 6.54
CA GLN A 23 -4.70 10.86 6.77
C GLN A 23 -3.25 10.60 7.15
N ASP A 24 -3.05 10.08 8.35
CA ASP A 24 -1.72 9.82 8.88
C ASP A 24 -1.19 8.52 8.24
N PHE A 25 -0.38 8.68 7.19
CA PHE A 25 0.38 7.58 6.59
C PHE A 25 1.48 7.05 7.51
N GLY A 26 1.65 7.67 8.69
CA GLY A 26 2.75 7.44 9.59
C GLY A 26 4.06 7.94 9.00
N ARG A 27 5.11 7.88 9.83
CA ARG A 27 6.47 8.15 9.39
C ARG A 27 7.07 6.88 8.78
N LEU A 28 7.63 6.99 7.58
CA LEU A 28 8.52 5.95 7.07
C LEU A 28 9.81 5.95 7.92
N PRO A 29 10.28 4.79 8.41
CA PRO A 29 11.48 4.72 9.23
C PRO A 29 12.69 5.17 8.41
N ALA A 30 13.66 5.83 9.06
CA ALA A 30 14.90 6.23 8.39
C ALA A 30 15.67 5.02 7.83
N SER A 31 15.55 3.86 8.50
CA SER A 31 16.13 2.58 8.12
C SER A 31 15.21 1.74 7.20
N TYR A 32 14.32 2.36 6.42
CA TYR A 32 13.38 1.62 5.58
C TYR A 32 14.09 0.69 4.58
N GLN A 33 15.25 1.07 4.07
CA GLN A 33 16.04 0.24 3.15
C GLN A 33 16.46 -1.07 3.81
N GLN A 34 17.10 -0.99 4.98
CA GLN A 34 17.52 -2.15 5.77
C GLN A 34 16.31 -3.00 6.20
N SER A 35 15.22 -2.36 6.61
CA SER A 35 13.97 -3.04 6.99
C SER A 35 13.35 -3.78 5.80
N THR A 36 13.43 -3.19 4.60
CA THR A 36 12.95 -3.79 3.36
C THR A 36 13.78 -5.02 3.01
N GLU A 37 15.10 -4.90 3.04
CA GLU A 37 16.01 -6.02 2.79
C GLU A 37 15.76 -7.18 3.75
N SER A 38 15.71 -6.89 5.06
CA SER A 38 15.45 -7.91 6.08
C SER A 38 14.09 -8.59 5.88
N TYR A 39 13.06 -7.81 5.52
CA TYR A 39 11.72 -8.35 5.30
C TYR A 39 11.66 -9.25 4.07
N VAL A 40 12.22 -8.81 2.93
CA VAL A 40 12.29 -9.62 1.70
C VAL A 40 13.05 -10.93 1.94
N LYS A 41 14.23 -10.87 2.57
CA LYS A 41 15.02 -12.06 2.91
C LYS A 41 14.23 -13.03 3.78
N SER A 42 13.46 -12.53 4.76
CA SER A 42 12.63 -13.38 5.62
C SER A 42 11.46 -14.05 4.88
N ARG A 43 10.85 -13.37 3.90
CA ARG A 43 9.71 -13.88 3.12
C ARG A 43 10.14 -14.88 2.07
N MET A 44 11.36 -14.75 1.55
CA MET A 44 11.93 -15.60 0.51
C MET A 44 12.85 -16.70 1.07
N ALA A 45 12.60 -17.20 2.29
CA ALA A 45 13.49 -18.12 3.00
C ALA A 45 13.87 -19.44 2.27
N GLY A 46 13.28 -19.74 1.09
CA GLY A 46 13.66 -20.85 0.22
C GLY A 46 14.55 -20.49 -0.98
N ALA A 47 14.84 -19.21 -1.20
CA ALA A 47 15.71 -18.72 -2.26
C ALA A 47 16.93 -18.00 -1.65
N ASP A 48 18.12 -18.20 -2.22
CA ASP A 48 19.30 -17.45 -1.81
C ASP A 48 19.20 -16.02 -2.37
N VAL A 49 18.68 -15.10 -1.55
CA VAL A 49 18.53 -13.69 -1.93
C VAL A 49 19.91 -13.04 -1.97
N ALA A 50 20.46 -12.93 -3.18
CA ALA A 50 21.78 -12.37 -3.44
C ALA A 50 21.82 -10.86 -3.22
N SER A 51 20.78 -10.12 -3.63
CA SER A 51 20.68 -8.68 -3.36
C SER A 51 19.24 -8.16 -3.33
N VAL A 52 19.03 -7.09 -2.58
CA VAL A 52 17.79 -6.29 -2.56
C VAL A 52 18.17 -4.83 -2.74
N GLU A 53 17.66 -4.20 -3.79
CA GLU A 53 17.96 -2.81 -4.14
C GLU A 53 16.66 -2.00 -4.15
N CYS A 54 16.58 -0.95 -3.31
CA CYS A 54 15.46 -0.02 -3.37
C CYS A 54 15.52 0.83 -4.64
N THR A 55 14.47 0.76 -5.45
CA THR A 55 14.36 1.50 -6.70
C THR A 55 13.44 2.71 -6.52
N GLY A 56 14.04 3.90 -6.50
CA GLY A 56 13.32 5.16 -6.38
C GLY A 56 12.89 5.52 -4.97
N HIS A 57 12.13 6.60 -4.87
CA HIS A 57 11.68 7.14 -3.59
C HIS A 57 10.41 6.45 -3.10
N PRO A 58 10.27 6.23 -1.78
CA PRO A 58 9.03 5.78 -1.17
C PRO A 58 7.87 6.72 -1.51
N TYR A 59 6.69 6.16 -1.77
CA TYR A 59 5.48 6.93 -2.09
C TYR A 59 4.27 6.44 -1.30
N ARG A 60 3.28 7.31 -1.13
CA ARG A 60 2.06 7.02 -0.36
C ARG A 60 1.06 6.24 -1.20
N VAL A 61 0.40 5.27 -0.57
CA VAL A 61 -0.63 4.42 -1.19
C VAL A 61 -1.72 4.12 -0.18
N TYR A 62 -2.91 3.82 -0.69
CA TYR A 62 -3.93 3.09 0.05
C TYR A 62 -3.76 1.60 -0.26
N LEU A 63 -3.57 0.81 0.79
CA LEU A 63 -3.28 -0.61 0.73
C LEU A 63 -4.49 -1.41 1.19
N ASP A 64 -4.92 -2.35 0.35
CA ASP A 64 -5.83 -3.41 0.77
C ASP A 64 -5.00 -4.65 1.08
N VAL A 65 -5.09 -5.14 2.30
CA VAL A 65 -4.28 -6.27 2.77
C VAL A 65 -5.02 -7.06 3.83
N ARG A 66 -5.06 -8.39 3.66
CA ARG A 66 -5.63 -9.33 4.65
C ARG A 66 -7.05 -8.94 5.12
N GLY A 67 -7.90 -8.52 4.17
CA GLY A 67 -9.29 -8.14 4.44
C GLY A 67 -9.47 -6.77 5.11
N ARG A 68 -8.43 -5.93 5.14
CA ARG A 68 -8.53 -4.50 5.47
C ARG A 68 -8.38 -3.70 4.20
N GLU A 69 -9.26 -2.73 4.00
CA GLU A 69 -9.29 -1.86 2.82
C GLU A 69 -8.80 -0.45 3.16
N ASP A 70 -8.27 0.24 2.15
CA ASP A 70 -7.87 1.65 2.21
C ASP A 70 -6.89 1.99 3.36
N VAL A 71 -6.00 1.06 3.74
CA VAL A 71 -5.02 1.27 4.81
C VAL A 71 -3.95 2.26 4.33
N PRO A 72 -3.77 3.43 4.99
CA PRO A 72 -2.69 4.34 4.64
C PRO A 72 -1.33 3.69 4.83
N ALA A 73 -0.54 3.63 3.75
CA ALA A 73 0.75 2.96 3.74
C ALA A 73 1.78 3.69 2.88
N TRP A 74 3.05 3.35 3.11
CA TRP A 74 4.15 3.70 2.23
C TRP A 74 4.55 2.51 1.38
N ALA A 75 4.69 2.70 0.08
CA ALA A 75 5.18 1.72 -0.86
C ALA A 75 6.64 2.00 -1.21
N VAL A 76 7.47 0.97 -1.16
CA VAL A 76 8.89 1.00 -1.55
C VAL A 76 9.10 -0.04 -2.64
N LYS A 77 9.48 0.42 -3.84
CA LYS A 77 9.82 -0.49 -4.94
C LYS A 77 11.22 -1.06 -4.72
N VAL A 78 11.39 -2.33 -5.04
CA VAL A 78 12.69 -3.00 -4.95
C VAL A 78 12.94 -3.90 -6.15
N ASN A 79 14.20 -3.98 -6.55
CA ASN A 79 14.70 -5.09 -7.35
C ASN A 79 15.24 -6.15 -6.38
N VAL A 80 14.84 -7.40 -6.56
CA VAL A 80 15.37 -8.54 -5.83
C VAL A 80 16.11 -9.44 -6.80
N GLU A 81 17.35 -9.74 -6.49
CA GLU A 81 18.13 -10.74 -7.19
C GLU A 81 18.22 -11.99 -6.31
N ALA A 82 17.68 -13.10 -6.80
CA ALA A 82 17.70 -14.39 -6.12
C ALA A 82 18.47 -15.40 -6.96
N ARG A 83 19.20 -16.30 -6.31
CA ARG A 83 19.90 -17.43 -6.93
C ARG A 83 19.23 -18.73 -6.50
N ALA A 84 18.90 -19.56 -7.49
CA ALA A 84 18.39 -20.90 -7.29
C ALA A 84 19.03 -21.85 -8.31
N TYR A 85 19.70 -22.91 -7.85
CA TYR A 85 20.25 -23.99 -8.70
C TYR A 85 20.88 -23.51 -10.03
N GLN A 86 21.89 -22.64 -9.93
CA GLN A 86 22.63 -22.03 -11.07
C GLN A 86 21.85 -21.04 -11.95
N ARG A 87 20.61 -20.70 -11.61
CA ARG A 87 19.87 -19.61 -12.24
C ARG A 87 19.79 -18.40 -11.32
N THR A 88 20.11 -17.24 -11.89
CA THR A 88 19.84 -15.95 -11.27
C THR A 88 18.52 -15.43 -11.81
N SER A 89 17.57 -15.11 -10.92
CA SER A 89 16.33 -14.43 -11.26
C SER A 89 16.34 -13.03 -10.69
N ARG A 90 15.93 -12.05 -11.49
CA ARG A 90 15.71 -10.68 -11.02
C ARG A 90 14.23 -10.36 -11.09
N GLU A 91 13.67 -9.96 -9.95
CA GLU A 91 12.26 -9.68 -9.80
C GLU A 91 12.04 -8.26 -9.26
N LYS A 92 10.97 -7.60 -9.72
CA LYS A 92 10.58 -6.28 -9.22
C LYS A 92 9.43 -6.45 -8.24
N LEU A 93 9.68 -6.15 -6.98
CA LEU A 93 8.69 -6.23 -5.92
C LEU A 93 8.37 -4.85 -5.38
N THR A 94 7.27 -4.76 -4.63
CA THR A 94 6.91 -3.58 -3.85
C THR A 94 6.69 -4.03 -2.41
N VAL A 95 7.36 -3.39 -1.46
CA VAL A 95 7.17 -3.64 -0.02
C VAL A 95 6.35 -2.51 0.58
N PHE A 96 5.32 -2.87 1.33
CA PHE A 96 4.43 -1.91 1.98
C PHE A 96 4.73 -1.76 3.45
N PHE A 97 4.78 -0.52 3.90
CA PHE A 97 4.98 -0.14 5.29
C PHE A 97 3.72 0.51 5.85
N VAL A 98 3.23 -0.01 6.97
CA VAL A 98 2.13 0.59 7.75
C VAL A 98 2.70 0.94 9.11
N ASN A 99 2.54 2.20 9.54
CA ASN A 99 3.09 2.72 10.79
C ASN A 99 4.59 2.40 10.96
N GLY A 100 5.33 2.53 9.85
CA GLY A 100 6.77 2.31 9.79
C GLY A 100 7.24 0.86 9.90
N ARG A 101 6.33 -0.12 9.82
CA ARG A 101 6.68 -1.56 9.81
C ARG A 101 6.34 -2.18 8.46
N PRO A 102 7.20 -3.03 7.87
CA PRO A 102 6.86 -3.75 6.67
C PRO A 102 5.77 -4.79 6.96
N VAL A 103 4.70 -4.83 6.16
CA VAL A 103 3.53 -5.69 6.40
C VAL A 103 3.19 -6.62 5.24
N ALA A 104 3.61 -6.30 4.02
CA ALA A 104 3.22 -7.03 2.82
C ALA A 104 4.20 -6.81 1.67
N ILE A 105 4.25 -7.78 0.76
CA ILE A 105 4.88 -7.67 -0.56
C ILE A 105 3.75 -7.61 -1.62
N GLY A 106 3.93 -6.85 -2.69
CA GLY A 106 2.93 -6.68 -3.76
C GLY A 106 2.52 -7.95 -4.49
N ASP A 107 3.32 -9.01 -4.40
CA ASP A 107 2.98 -10.33 -4.96
C ASP A 107 2.27 -11.24 -3.95
N ASP A 108 2.09 -10.79 -2.70
CA ASP A 108 1.37 -11.55 -1.70
C ASP A 108 -0.12 -11.67 -2.08
N ARG A 109 -0.69 -12.86 -1.91
CA ARG A 109 -2.11 -13.10 -2.16
C ARG A 109 -2.97 -12.18 -1.30
N GLY A 110 -3.94 -11.50 -1.94
CA GLY A 110 -4.86 -10.60 -1.25
C GLY A 110 -4.24 -9.25 -0.89
N VAL A 111 -3.22 -8.83 -1.65
CA VAL A 111 -2.65 -7.49 -1.60
C VAL A 111 -3.02 -6.74 -2.88
N SER A 112 -3.68 -5.59 -2.72
CA SER A 112 -3.89 -4.60 -3.78
C SER A 112 -3.61 -3.22 -3.23
N TYR A 113 -3.29 -2.26 -4.10
CA TYR A 113 -3.09 -0.89 -3.67
C TYR A 113 -3.42 0.11 -4.77
N ARG A 114 -3.74 1.33 -4.35
CA ARG A 114 -3.89 2.49 -5.24
C ARG A 114 -3.03 3.64 -4.73
N LYS A 115 -2.58 4.50 -5.64
CA LYS A 115 -1.82 5.70 -5.25
C LYS A 115 -2.71 6.62 -4.40
N ALA A 116 -2.10 7.21 -3.37
CA ALA A 116 -2.77 8.17 -2.51
C ALA A 116 -3.01 9.51 -3.21
#